data_AF-A0A495KZS3-F1
#
_entry.id   AF-A0A495KZS3-F1
#
_cell.length_a   1.000
_cell.length_b   1.000
_cell.length_c   1.000
_cell.angle_alpha   90.00
_cell.angle_beta   90.00
_cell.angle_gamma   90.00
#
_symmetry.space_group_name_H-M   'P 1'
#
loop_
_entity.id
_entity.type
_entity.pdbx_description
1 polymer ?
#
loop_
_entity_poly.entity_id
_entity_poly.type
_entity_poly.pdbx_seq_one_letter_code
_entity_poly.pdbx_strand_id
1 'polypeptide(L)'
;MTSTYTYSYTRTHTATHLTDVILGTITDILADLGINMDRLHHDWTQNESAIKAWIEEGSLDAVVLECHQPSGAVAPVIEFPVSYTTSGNGNAEFTASRARAARFRAKLDQVPAGTTYRLFCTFNGPRTPQPGWGPGHRASIDGLRGITFGTLGSAPHASTGMRYYGN
;
A
#
# COMPACT_ATOMS: atom_id res chain seq x y z
N MET A 1 -16.48 -24.89 18.58
CA MET A 1 -16.17 -24.49 17.19
C MET A 1 -15.97 -22.97 17.02
N THR A 2 -16.12 -22.15 18.06
CA THR A 2 -16.11 -20.67 17.96
C THR A 2 -14.74 -20.04 17.63
N SER A 3 -13.62 -20.66 18.04
CA SER A 3 -12.29 -20.05 17.92
C SER A 3 -11.78 -19.92 16.48
N THR A 4 -12.00 -20.92 15.63
CA THR A 4 -11.58 -20.89 14.21
C THR A 4 -12.40 -19.87 13.40
N TYR A 5 -13.72 -19.81 13.65
CA TYR A 5 -14.60 -18.85 12.98
C TYR A 5 -14.24 -17.40 13.32
N THR A 6 -13.99 -17.09 14.59
CA THR A 6 -13.58 -15.74 15.01
C THR A 6 -12.23 -15.35 14.39
N TYR A 7 -11.28 -16.28 14.34
CA TYR A 7 -9.94 -16.01 13.77
C TYR A 7 -9.98 -15.69 12.27
N SER A 8 -10.68 -16.51 11.47
CA SER A 8 -10.84 -16.26 10.03
C SER A 8 -11.59 -14.95 9.77
N TYR A 9 -12.67 -14.69 10.51
CA TYR A 9 -13.44 -13.45 10.41
C TYR A 9 -12.59 -12.20 10.68
N THR A 10 -11.80 -12.21 11.76
CA THR A 10 -10.92 -11.08 12.09
C THR A 10 -9.85 -10.83 11.02
N ARG A 11 -9.31 -11.88 10.39
CA ARG A 11 -8.34 -11.73 9.28
C ARG A 11 -8.95 -11.09 8.04
N THR A 12 -10.13 -11.53 7.61
CA THR A 12 -10.81 -10.94 6.43
C THR A 12 -11.14 -9.47 6.65
N HIS A 13 -11.59 -9.09 7.85
CA HIS A 13 -11.85 -7.69 8.20
C HIS A 13 -10.57 -6.85 8.27
N THR A 14 -9.50 -7.41 8.81
CA THR A 14 -8.16 -6.78 8.83
C THR A 14 -7.66 -6.52 7.42
N ALA A 15 -7.76 -7.51 6.53
CA ALA A 15 -7.35 -7.37 5.14
C ALA A 15 -8.16 -6.31 4.41
N THR A 16 -9.49 -6.31 4.57
CA THR A 16 -10.37 -5.29 3.98
C THR A 16 -9.97 -3.88 4.45
N HIS A 17 -9.87 -3.68 5.77
CA HIS A 17 -9.53 -2.37 6.34
C HIS A 17 -8.15 -1.85 5.89
N LEU A 18 -7.13 -2.70 5.90
CA LEU A 18 -5.79 -2.27 5.47
C LEU A 18 -5.73 -1.99 3.97
N THR A 19 -6.42 -2.77 3.14
CA THR A 19 -6.55 -2.48 1.71
C THR A 19 -7.20 -1.12 1.46
N ASP A 20 -8.30 -0.81 2.17
CA ASP A 20 -8.99 0.48 2.05
C ASP A 20 -8.08 1.66 2.43
N VAL A 21 -7.33 1.52 3.53
CA VAL A 21 -6.36 2.53 3.97
C VAL A 21 -5.27 2.75 2.91
N ILE A 22 -4.72 1.68 2.35
CA ILE A 22 -3.63 1.75 1.37
C ILE A 22 -4.13 2.37 0.06
N LEU A 23 -5.19 1.82 -0.54
CA LEU A 23 -5.70 2.29 -1.83
C LEU A 23 -6.32 3.68 -1.75
N GLY A 24 -7.00 4.01 -0.65
CA GLY A 24 -7.48 5.36 -0.38
C GLY A 24 -6.33 6.36 -0.29
N THR A 25 -5.24 6.01 0.41
CA THR A 25 -4.07 6.88 0.50
C THR A 25 -3.34 7.03 -0.84
N ILE A 26 -3.26 5.96 -1.65
CA ILE A 26 -2.71 6.03 -3.02
C ILE A 26 -3.54 6.97 -3.88
N THR A 27 -4.87 6.91 -3.80
CA THR A 27 -5.77 7.80 -4.54
C THR A 27 -5.55 9.25 -4.16
N ASP A 28 -5.49 9.55 -2.86
CA ASP A 28 -5.18 10.89 -2.35
C ASP A 28 -3.82 11.41 -2.84
N ILE A 29 -2.78 10.56 -2.86
CA ILE A 29 -1.44 10.93 -3.35
C ILE A 29 -1.46 11.24 -4.84
N LEU A 30 -2.08 10.37 -5.65
CA LEU A 30 -2.13 10.57 -7.10
C LEU A 30 -2.91 11.84 -7.47
N ALA A 31 -3.99 12.13 -6.73
CA ALA A 31 -4.74 13.37 -6.87
C ALA A 31 -3.88 14.60 -6.55
N ASP A 32 -3.16 14.59 -5.42
CA ASP A 32 -2.29 15.70 -5.02
C ASP A 32 -1.10 15.90 -5.99
N LEU A 33 -0.60 14.83 -6.60
CA LEU A 33 0.45 14.88 -7.62
C LEU A 33 -0.07 15.24 -9.02
N GLY A 34 -1.40 15.34 -9.22
CA GLY A 34 -2.00 15.62 -10.52
C GLY A 34 -1.78 14.52 -11.57
N ILE A 35 -1.56 13.27 -11.13
CA ILE A 35 -1.35 12.12 -12.02
C ILE A 35 -2.71 11.56 -12.45
N ASN A 36 -2.86 11.21 -13.74
CA ASN A 36 -4.09 10.60 -14.26
C ASN A 36 -4.39 9.26 -13.57
N MET A 37 -5.62 9.11 -13.06
CA MET A 37 -6.08 7.94 -12.30
C MET A 37 -7.09 7.07 -13.05
N ASP A 38 -7.35 7.30 -14.35
CA ASP A 38 -8.40 6.59 -15.10
C ASP A 38 -8.18 5.07 -15.06
N ARG A 39 -6.91 4.65 -15.22
CA ARG A 39 -6.54 3.24 -15.09
C ARG A 39 -6.76 2.70 -13.67
N LEU A 40 -6.52 3.50 -12.63
CA LEU A 40 -6.67 3.05 -11.24
C LEU A 40 -8.15 2.78 -10.95
N HIS A 41 -9.02 3.68 -11.41
CA HIS A 41 -10.46 3.54 -11.26
C HIS A 41 -11.02 2.39 -12.10
N HIS A 42 -10.51 2.19 -13.32
CA HIS A 42 -10.89 1.05 -14.15
C HIS A 42 -10.51 -0.28 -13.50
N ASP A 43 -9.28 -0.39 -12.99
CA ASP A 43 -8.72 -1.62 -12.41
C ASP A 43 -9.04 -1.76 -10.90
N TRP A 44 -9.89 -0.88 -10.34
CA TRP A 44 -10.07 -0.72 -8.89
C TRP A 44 -10.41 -2.04 -8.19
N THR A 45 -11.51 -2.69 -8.59
CA THR A 45 -11.99 -3.94 -8.00
C THR A 45 -10.94 -5.06 -8.07
N GLN A 46 -10.17 -5.09 -9.16
CA GLN A 46 -9.13 -6.09 -9.36
C GLN A 46 -7.93 -5.83 -8.44
N ASN A 47 -7.48 -4.58 -8.31
CA ASN A 47 -6.41 -4.18 -7.40
C ASN A 47 -6.79 -4.41 -5.94
N GLU A 48 -8.00 -4.00 -5.56
CA GLU A 48 -8.55 -4.20 -4.22
C GLU A 48 -8.61 -5.69 -3.85
N SER A 49 -9.19 -6.52 -4.72
CA SER A 49 -9.30 -7.96 -4.49
C SER A 49 -7.93 -8.64 -4.36
N ALA A 50 -6.95 -8.27 -5.20
CA ALA A 50 -5.63 -8.87 -5.18
C ALA A 50 -4.85 -8.52 -3.90
N ILE A 51 -4.81 -7.22 -3.55
CA ILE A 51 -4.12 -6.73 -2.36
C ILE A 51 -4.78 -7.32 -1.11
N LYS A 52 -6.11 -7.32 -1.03
CA LYS A 52 -6.84 -7.94 0.07
C LYS A 52 -6.48 -9.42 0.23
N ALA A 53 -6.48 -10.19 -0.86
CA ALA A 53 -6.16 -11.61 -0.81
C ALA A 53 -4.75 -11.86 -0.26
N TRP A 54 -3.75 -11.09 -0.69
CA TRP A 54 -2.39 -11.22 -0.19
C TRP A 54 -2.22 -10.74 1.26
N ILE A 55 -2.99 -9.73 1.69
CA ILE A 55 -3.00 -9.34 3.11
C ILE A 55 -3.60 -10.44 3.96
N GLU A 56 -4.72 -11.04 3.53
CA GLU A 56 -5.40 -12.13 4.25
C GLU A 56 -4.55 -13.41 4.33
N GLU A 57 -3.80 -13.72 3.26
CA GLU A 57 -2.82 -14.81 3.21
C GLU A 57 -1.64 -14.55 4.16
N GLY A 58 -1.31 -13.29 4.44
CA GLY A 58 -0.13 -12.89 5.20
C GLY A 58 1.15 -12.80 4.36
N SER A 59 1.02 -12.84 3.02
CA SER A 59 2.13 -12.93 2.07
C SER A 59 2.62 -11.57 1.58
N LEU A 60 1.79 -10.52 1.69
CA LEU A 60 2.12 -9.17 1.22
C LEU A 60 3.14 -8.49 2.14
N ASP A 61 4.28 -8.09 1.60
CA ASP A 61 5.29 -7.32 2.34
C ASP A 61 5.04 -5.81 2.21
N ALA A 62 4.80 -5.32 0.99
CA ALA A 62 4.44 -3.93 0.76
C ALA A 62 3.71 -3.73 -0.57
N VAL A 63 2.79 -2.75 -0.60
CA VAL A 63 2.34 -2.13 -1.84
C VAL A 63 3.27 -0.97 -2.17
N VAL A 64 3.72 -0.87 -3.42
CA VAL A 64 4.67 0.14 -3.88
C VAL A 64 4.04 0.93 -5.01
N LEU A 65 4.02 2.25 -4.87
CA LEU A 65 3.60 3.20 -5.88
C LEU A 65 4.85 3.88 -6.46
N GLU A 66 5.10 3.65 -7.75
CA GLU A 66 6.19 4.27 -8.49
C GLU A 66 5.67 5.37 -9.40
N CYS A 67 6.23 6.57 -9.30
CA CYS A 67 5.96 7.67 -10.21
C CYS A 67 7.04 7.72 -11.31
N HIS A 68 6.65 7.37 -12.54
CA HIS A 68 7.52 7.39 -13.71
C HIS A 68 7.43 8.73 -14.42
N GLN A 69 8.51 9.50 -14.33
CA GLN A 69 8.61 10.81 -14.95
C GLN A 69 8.91 10.70 -16.46
N PRO A 70 8.53 11.69 -17.27
CA PRO A 70 8.86 11.71 -18.71
C PRO A 70 10.36 11.71 -19.01
N SER A 71 11.20 12.15 -18.07
CA SER A 71 12.66 12.11 -18.16
C SER A 71 13.23 10.69 -18.09
N GLY A 72 12.42 9.69 -17.70
CA GLY A 72 12.84 8.32 -17.40
C GLY A 72 13.19 8.08 -15.94
N ALA A 73 13.23 9.13 -15.10
CA ALA A 73 13.43 8.98 -13.66
C ALA A 73 12.19 8.35 -13.00
N VAL A 74 12.41 7.58 -11.94
CA VAL A 74 11.34 7.01 -11.11
C VAL A 74 11.40 7.65 -9.73
N ALA A 75 10.66 8.74 -9.57
CA ALA A 75 10.56 9.48 -8.33
C ALA A 75 9.28 10.35 -8.32
N PRO A 76 8.57 10.42 -7.20
CA PRO A 76 8.82 9.69 -5.96
C PRO A 76 8.45 8.19 -6.05
N VAL A 77 9.01 7.39 -5.14
CA VAL A 77 8.56 6.02 -4.85
C VAL A 77 7.96 6.01 -3.44
N ILE A 78 6.73 5.48 -3.31
CA ILE A 78 6.03 5.39 -2.04
C ILE A 78 5.79 3.92 -1.72
N GLU A 79 6.19 3.48 -0.53
CA GLU A 79 5.96 2.10 -0.06
C GLU A 79 4.97 2.11 1.11
N PHE A 80 4.04 1.16 1.10
CA PHE A 80 3.09 0.86 2.16
C PHE A 80 3.41 -0.52 2.74
N PRO A 81 4.44 -0.62 3.62
CA PRO A 81 4.82 -1.89 4.22
C PRO A 81 3.71 -2.41 5.14
N VAL A 82 3.42 -3.70 5.03
CA VAL A 82 2.47 -4.43 5.86
C VAL A 82 3.24 -5.28 6.87
N SER A 83 2.92 -5.11 8.15
CA SER A 83 3.53 -5.87 9.24
C SER A 83 2.48 -6.75 9.91
N TYR A 84 2.74 -8.06 9.96
CA TYR A 84 1.88 -9.05 10.61
C TYR A 84 2.42 -9.38 12.00
N THR A 85 1.55 -9.41 13.01
CA THR A 85 1.93 -9.74 14.39
C THR A 85 1.32 -11.07 14.84
N THR A 86 2.18 -11.99 15.28
CA THR A 86 1.81 -13.36 15.64
C THR A 86 1.33 -13.52 17.08
N SER A 87 1.52 -12.52 17.96
CA SER A 87 1.21 -12.60 19.39
C SER A 87 0.76 -11.27 20.00
N GLY A 88 -0.49 -11.21 20.52
CA GLY A 88 -1.03 -10.22 21.48
C GLY A 88 -1.09 -8.76 21.00
N ASN A 89 -2.21 -8.05 20.94
CA ASN A 89 -3.52 -8.18 21.55
C ASN A 89 -4.58 -8.18 20.44
N GLY A 90 -5.63 -8.99 20.58
CA GLY A 90 -6.86 -8.86 19.78
C GLY A 90 -7.61 -7.54 19.98
N ASN A 91 -6.98 -6.54 20.61
CA ASN A 91 -7.51 -5.23 20.96
C ASN A 91 -6.87 -4.11 20.12
N ALA A 92 -6.08 -4.42 19.08
CA ALA A 92 -5.69 -3.39 18.13
C ALA A 92 -6.95 -2.91 17.41
N GLU A 93 -7.35 -1.67 17.66
CA GLU A 93 -8.48 -1.07 16.99
C GLU A 93 -8.20 -0.90 15.50
N PHE A 94 -9.27 -0.97 14.71
CA PHE A 94 -9.28 -0.55 13.33
C PHE A 94 -9.07 0.96 13.28
N THR A 95 -7.85 1.39 13.01
CA THR A 95 -7.50 2.81 12.95
C THR A 95 -6.92 3.16 11.59
N ALA A 96 -7.15 4.41 11.19
CA ALA A 96 -6.54 5.04 10.03
C ALA A 96 -6.13 6.47 10.41
N SER A 97 -4.86 6.82 10.24
CA SER A 97 -4.33 8.11 10.68
C SER A 97 -4.40 9.15 9.56
N ARG A 98 -5.55 9.82 9.44
CA ARG A 98 -5.75 10.94 8.50
C ARG A 98 -4.73 12.06 8.69
N ALA A 99 -4.35 12.35 9.94
CA ALA A 99 -3.35 13.37 10.24
C ALA A 99 -1.95 13.00 9.73
N ARG A 100 -1.55 11.72 9.79
CA ARG A 100 -0.28 11.25 9.22
C ARG A 100 -0.31 11.29 7.70
N ALA A 101 -1.40 10.83 7.08
CA ALA A 101 -1.59 10.93 5.63
C ALA A 101 -1.47 12.38 5.16
N ALA A 102 -2.15 13.33 5.82
CA ALA A 102 -2.08 14.74 5.46
C ALA A 102 -0.67 15.34 5.64
N ARG A 103 0.02 15.02 6.75
CA ARG A 103 1.42 15.47 6.98
C ARG A 103 2.39 14.93 5.93
N PHE A 104 2.14 13.72 5.45
CA PHE A 104 2.91 13.14 4.36
C PHE A 104 2.65 13.86 3.04
N ARG A 105 1.37 14.02 2.68
CA ARG A 105 0.98 14.69 1.44
C ARG A 105 1.52 16.12 1.34
N ALA A 106 1.58 16.83 2.47
CA ALA A 106 2.21 18.15 2.56
C ALA A 106 3.73 18.18 2.29
N LYS A 107 4.39 17.02 2.24
CA LYS A 107 5.82 16.87 1.93
C LYS A 107 6.08 16.29 0.55
N LEU A 108 5.03 16.00 -0.22
CA LEU A 108 5.19 15.51 -1.58
C LEU A 108 5.77 16.62 -2.46
N ASP A 109 6.88 16.30 -3.11
CA ASP A 109 7.42 17.16 -4.15
C ASP A 109 6.51 17.11 -5.38
N GLN A 110 6.41 18.22 -6.09
CA GLN A 110 5.71 18.23 -7.37
C GLN A 110 6.42 17.34 -8.39
N VAL A 111 5.64 16.64 -9.21
CA VAL A 111 6.15 15.83 -10.31
C VAL A 111 5.98 16.57 -11.65
N PRO A 112 6.86 16.32 -12.64
CA PRO A 112 6.69 16.88 -13.97
C PRO A 112 5.36 16.47 -14.63
N ALA A 113 4.79 17.36 -15.45
CA ALA A 113 3.61 17.02 -16.24
C ALA A 113 3.89 15.83 -17.17
N GLY A 114 2.92 14.91 -17.28
CA GLY A 114 3.09 13.65 -18.01
C GLY A 114 3.71 12.53 -17.19
N THR A 115 3.98 12.74 -15.89
CA THR A 115 4.31 11.65 -14.97
C THR A 115 3.17 10.65 -14.90
N THR A 116 3.52 9.36 -14.99
CA THR A 116 2.58 8.24 -14.88
C THR A 116 2.89 7.44 -13.62
N TYR A 117 2.03 6.50 -13.25
CA TYR A 117 2.27 5.63 -12.10
C TYR A 117 2.32 4.15 -12.49
N ARG A 118 2.99 3.36 -11.65
CA ARG A 118 2.87 1.90 -11.63
C ARG A 118 2.72 1.39 -10.20
N LEU A 119 1.90 0.36 -10.04
CA LEU A 119 1.73 -0.34 -8.78
C LEU A 119 2.50 -1.65 -8.81
N PHE A 120 3.24 -1.91 -7.73
CA PHE A 120 3.89 -3.18 -7.47
C PHE A 120 3.48 -3.70 -6.10
N CYS A 121 3.50 -5.02 -5.96
CA CYS A 121 3.41 -5.68 -4.66
C CYS A 121 4.69 -6.47 -4.45
N THR A 122 5.26 -6.34 -3.26
CA THR A 122 6.39 -7.15 -2.79
C THR A 122 5.89 -8.15 -1.75
N PHE A 123 6.61 -9.25 -1.58
CA PHE A 123 6.13 -10.40 -0.83
C PHE A 123 7.21 -10.98 0.06
N ASN A 124 6.81 -11.43 1.25
CA ASN A 124 7.70 -12.03 2.26
C ASN A 124 7.72 -13.57 2.18
N GLY A 125 7.01 -14.15 1.20
CA GLY A 125 6.91 -15.60 1.02
C GLY A 125 6.15 -15.98 -0.26
N PRO A 126 5.80 -17.27 -0.41
CA PRO A 126 4.89 -17.75 -1.45
C PRO A 126 3.56 -16.98 -1.42
N ARG A 127 2.93 -16.84 -2.59
CA ARG A 127 1.65 -16.14 -2.72
C ARG A 127 0.74 -16.81 -3.72
N THR A 128 -0.55 -16.60 -3.52
CA THR A 128 -1.56 -17.01 -4.51
C THR A 128 -1.52 -16.07 -5.73
N PRO A 129 -1.44 -16.56 -6.98
CA PRO A 129 -1.58 -15.73 -8.17
C PRO A 129 -2.94 -15.02 -8.20
N GLN A 130 -2.96 -13.75 -8.58
CA GLN A 130 -4.18 -12.94 -8.67
C GLN A 130 -4.44 -12.53 -10.12
N PRO A 131 -5.69 -12.55 -10.61
CA PRO A 131 -6.03 -12.14 -11.97
C PRO A 131 -5.50 -10.75 -12.33
N GLY A 132 -4.91 -10.66 -13.53
CA GLY A 132 -4.31 -9.44 -14.10
C GLY A 132 -3.14 -8.85 -13.32
N TRP A 133 -2.61 -9.58 -12.33
CA TRP A 133 -1.30 -9.31 -11.73
C TRP A 133 -0.27 -10.30 -12.27
N GLY A 134 0.85 -9.78 -12.77
CA GLY A 134 1.96 -10.56 -13.31
C GLY A 134 3.28 -10.31 -12.56
N PRO A 135 4.32 -11.12 -12.83
CA PRO A 135 5.66 -10.82 -12.36
C PRO A 135 6.16 -9.50 -12.95
N GLY A 136 6.90 -8.74 -12.16
CA GLY A 136 7.47 -7.47 -12.57
C GLY A 136 8.67 -7.08 -11.72
N HIS A 137 9.43 -6.10 -12.19
CA HIS A 137 10.58 -5.53 -11.48
C HIS A 137 10.29 -4.07 -11.15
N ARG A 138 10.32 -3.76 -9.86
CA ARG A 138 10.28 -2.39 -9.35
C ARG A 138 11.58 -1.66 -9.67
N ALA A 139 11.53 -0.34 -9.79
CA ALA A 139 12.69 0.51 -9.88
C ALA A 139 13.56 0.44 -8.61
N SER A 140 14.87 0.65 -8.77
CA SER A 140 15.77 0.83 -7.63
C SER A 140 15.46 2.16 -6.93
N ILE A 141 15.61 2.16 -5.61
CA ILE A 141 15.56 3.34 -4.75
C ILE A 141 16.96 3.88 -4.41
N ASP A 142 18.00 3.30 -5.01
CA ASP A 142 19.38 3.74 -4.79
C ASP A 142 19.56 5.20 -5.22
N GLY A 143 20.15 6.00 -4.34
CA GLY A 143 20.34 7.44 -4.56
C GLY A 143 19.14 8.31 -4.16
N LEU A 144 18.00 7.73 -3.79
CA LEU A 144 16.86 8.48 -3.25
C LEU A 144 16.98 8.66 -1.73
N ARG A 145 16.43 9.76 -1.23
CA ARG A 145 16.33 10.07 0.20
C ARG A 145 15.04 9.48 0.78
N GLY A 146 15.18 8.60 1.75
CA GLY A 146 14.07 7.91 2.42
C GLY A 146 13.53 8.67 3.64
N ILE A 147 12.21 8.78 3.77
CA ILE A 147 11.51 9.24 4.97
C ILE A 147 10.47 8.20 5.39
N THR A 148 10.48 7.83 6.67
CA THR A 148 9.48 6.91 7.26
C THR A 148 8.45 7.69 8.08
N PHE A 149 7.16 7.47 7.81
CA PHE A 149 6.04 8.19 8.46
C PHE A 149 5.36 7.40 9.58
N GLY A 150 5.83 6.18 9.86
CA GLY A 150 5.28 5.28 10.86
C GLY A 150 3.95 4.67 10.43
N THR A 151 3.17 4.19 11.41
CA THR A 151 1.90 3.49 11.17
C THR A 151 0.83 4.42 10.60
N LEU A 152 0.36 4.08 9.40
CA LEU A 152 -0.73 4.74 8.68
C LEU A 152 -2.08 4.16 9.09
N GLY A 153 -2.16 2.83 9.25
CA GLY A 153 -3.36 2.14 9.74
C GLY A 153 -3.02 0.89 10.55
N SER A 154 -3.89 0.54 11.48
CA SER A 154 -3.79 -0.67 12.29
C SER A 154 -5.11 -1.42 12.28
N ALA A 155 -5.02 -2.74 12.43
CA ALA A 155 -6.13 -3.64 12.68
C ALA A 155 -5.60 -4.82 13.52
N PRO A 156 -6.46 -5.71 14.04
CA PRO A 156 -6.00 -6.91 14.73
C PRO A 156 -4.99 -7.70 13.88
N HIS A 157 -3.86 -8.07 14.47
CA HIS A 157 -2.82 -8.89 13.83
C HIS A 157 -2.06 -8.29 12.63
N ALA A 158 -2.40 -7.09 12.17
CA ALA A 158 -1.65 -6.44 11.11
C ALA A 158 -1.72 -4.91 11.16
N SER A 159 -0.69 -4.26 10.63
CA SER A 159 -0.68 -2.81 10.43
C SER A 159 0.00 -2.46 9.13
N THR A 160 -0.30 -1.28 8.61
CA THR A 160 0.37 -0.71 7.43
C THR A 160 1.06 0.59 7.80
N GLY A 161 2.29 0.74 7.34
CA GLY A 161 3.08 1.96 7.46
C GLY A 161 3.11 2.75 6.16
N MET A 162 3.99 3.75 6.12
CA MET A 162 4.29 4.46 4.88
C MET A 162 5.74 4.95 4.87
N ARG A 163 6.39 4.77 3.71
CA ARG A 163 7.73 5.27 3.41
C ARG A 163 7.70 6.03 2.09
N TYR A 164 8.53 7.05 2.01
CA TYR A 164 8.68 7.90 0.84
C TYR A 164 10.14 7.96 0.44
N TYR A 165 10.40 7.87 -0.85
CA TYR A 165 11.71 8.04 -1.44
C TYR A 165 11.62 9.09 -2.55
N GLY A 166 12.34 10.19 -2.37
CA GLY A 166 12.40 11.32 -3.30
C GLY A 166 13.84 11.80 -3.49
N ASN A 167 14.03 12.80 -4.36
CA ASN A 167 15.35 13.39 -4.62
C ASN A 167 15.80 14.34 -3.50
#